data_AF-A0AAW7ECT7-F1
#
_entry.id   AF-A0AAW7ECT7-F1
#
_cell.length_a   1.000
_cell.length_b   1.000
_cell.length_c   1.000
_cell.angle_alpha   90.00
_cell.angle_beta   90.00
_cell.angle_gamma   90.00
#
_symmetry.space_group_name_H-M   'P 1'
#
loop_
_entity.id
_entity.type
_entity.pdbx_description
1 polymer ?
#
loop_
_entity_poly.entity_id
_entity_poly.type
_entity_poly.pdbx_seq_one_letter_code
_entity_poly.pdbx_strand_id
1 'polypeptide(L)' 'MPYEEFQRLIGKSGLSIKEFALLLDMNANSITNYKKIGKVPTHIAVIVSLISMMKDDGIDFHPVFEKIKSYQEPNL' A
#
# COMPACT_ATOMS: atom_id res chain seq x y z
N MET A 1 9.43 -4.39 -8.42
CA MET A 1 10.13 -3.19 -7.91
C MET A 1 11.12 -3.62 -6.85
N PRO A 2 12.36 -3.09 -6.82
CA PRO A 2 13.31 -3.36 -5.73
C PRO A 2 12.69 -3.07 -4.37
N TYR A 3 13.04 -3.87 -3.35
CA TYR A 3 12.43 -3.71 -2.03
C TYR A 3 12.79 -2.36 -1.39
N GLU A 4 14.01 -1.85 -1.58
CA GLU A 4 14.39 -0.54 -1.05
C GLU A 4 13.57 0.60 -1.67
N GLU A 5 13.27 0.51 -2.98
CA GLU A 5 12.44 1.50 -3.66
C GLU A 5 10.99 1.45 -3.17
N PHE A 6 10.45 0.26 -2.91
CA PHE A 6 9.17 0.10 -2.25
C PHE A 6 9.17 0.79 -0.86
N GLN A 7 10.21 0.58 -0.05
CA GLN A 7 10.32 1.24 1.26
C GLN A 7 10.38 2.76 1.16
N ARG A 8 11.09 3.28 0.15
CA ARG A 8 11.18 4.72 -0.12
C ARG A 8 9.80 5.30 -0.46
N LEU A 9 9.03 4.63 -1.32
CA LEU A 9 7.68 5.07 -1.70
C LEU A 9 6.67 4.97 -0.54
N ILE A 10 6.79 3.94 0.31
CA ILE A 10 6.01 3.84 1.55
C ILE A 10 6.30 5.01 2.50
N GLY A 11 7.59 5.30 2.74
CA GLY A 11 7.96 6.45 3.58
C GLY A 11 7.47 7.77 3.00
N LYS A 12 7.55 7.92 1.68
CA LYS A 12 7.07 9.10 0.94
C LYS A 12 5.55 9.26 1.02
N SER A 13 4.78 8.18 1.00
CA SER A 13 3.33 8.24 1.17
C SER A 13 2.89 8.60 2.61
N GLY A 14 3.83 8.59 3.56
CA GLY A 14 3.55 8.82 4.98
C GLY A 14 2.96 7.61 5.68
N LEU A 15 3.03 6.43 5.06
CA LEU A 15 2.57 5.17 5.65
C LEU A 15 3.74 4.39 6.26
N SER A 16 3.42 3.57 7.25
CA SER A 16 4.24 2.42 7.63
C SER A 16 3.88 1.19 6.78
N ILE A 17 4.78 0.20 6.74
CA ILE A 17 4.48 -1.11 6.11
C ILE A 17 3.25 -1.76 6.75
N LYS A 18 3.03 -1.57 8.06
CA LYS A 18 1.90 -2.15 8.78
C LYS A 18 0.57 -1.51 8.35
N GLU A 19 0.54 -0.19 8.21
CA GLU A 19 -0.65 0.52 7.74
C GLU A 19 -0.96 0.19 6.28
N PHE A 20 0.07 0.15 5.43
CA PHE A 20 -0.08 -0.28 4.04
C PHE A 20 -0.64 -1.72 3.95
N ALA A 21 -0.11 -2.64 4.76
CA ALA A 21 -0.62 -4.01 4.81
C ALA A 21 -2.10 -4.04 5.26
N LEU A 22 -2.46 -3.28 6.29
CA LEU A 22 -3.82 -3.18 6.80
C LEU A 22 -4.80 -2.57 5.78
N LEU A 23 -4.36 -1.56 5.00
CA LEU A 23 -5.19 -0.96 3.95
C LEU A 23 -5.54 -1.94 2.82
N LEU A 24 -4.67 -2.93 2.59
CA LEU A 24 -4.81 -3.93 1.54
C LEU A 24 -5.31 -5.29 2.04
N ASP A 25 -5.73 -5.38 3.30
CA ASP A 25 -6.09 -6.63 3.98
C ASP A 25 -5.01 -7.72 3.84
N MET A 26 -3.75 -7.29 3.84
CA MET A 26 -2.56 -8.15 3.75
C MET A 26 -1.92 -8.36 5.12
N ASN A 27 -1.27 -9.51 5.29
CA ASN A 27 -0.42 -9.75 6.45
C ASN A 27 0.90 -8.95 6.31
N ALA A 28 1.24 -8.13 7.32
CA ALA A 28 2.47 -7.34 7.32
C ALA A 28 3.75 -8.19 7.16
N ASN A 29 3.77 -9.42 7.70
CA ASN A 29 4.89 -10.34 7.54
C ASN A 29 5.07 -10.79 6.09
N SER A 30 3.98 -10.95 5.33
CA SER A 30 4.07 -11.24 3.89
C SER A 30 4.79 -10.12 3.14
N ILE A 31 4.55 -8.87 3.54
CA ILE A 31 5.22 -7.71 2.93
C ILE A 31 6.69 -7.63 3.33
N THR A 32 7.01 -7.78 4.62
CA THR A 32 8.40 -7.72 5.09
C THR A 32 9.26 -8.88 4.58
N ASN A 33 8.67 -10.05 4.35
CA ASN A 33 9.37 -11.20 3.78
C ASN A 33 9.92 -10.94 2.36
N TYR A 34 9.34 -10.02 1.58
CA TYR A 34 9.89 -9.63 0.28
C TYR A 34 11.29 -9.02 0.36
N LYS A 35 11.72 -8.53 1.54
CA LYS A 35 13.10 -8.10 1.77
C LYS A 35 14.10 -9.22 1.44
N LYS A 36 13.79 -10.48 1.78
CA LYS A 36 14.66 -11.63 1.51
C LYS A 36 14.80 -11.91 0.00
N ILE A 37 13.74 -11.64 -0.76
CA ILE A 37 13.69 -11.84 -2.22
C ILE A 37 14.29 -10.61 -2.95
N GLY A 38 14.39 -9.45 -2.28
CA GLY A 38 14.94 -8.21 -2.80
C GLY A 38 13.97 -7.43 -3.71
N LYS A 39 12.74 -7.91 -3.93
CA LYS A 39 11.74 -7.23 -4.75
C LYS A 39 10.31 -7.55 -4.29
N VAL A 40 9.41 -6.59 -4.47
CA VAL A 40 7.96 -6.78 -4.28
C VAL A 40 7.28 -7.18 -5.61
N PRO A 41 6.18 -7.95 -5.56
CA PRO A 41 5.33 -8.25 -6.71
C PRO A 41 4.79 -7.01 -7.41
N THR A 42 4.40 -7.16 -8.68
CA THR A 42 3.92 -6.05 -9.52
C THR A 42 2.71 -5.33 -8.93
N HIS A 43 1.72 -6.04 -8.39
CA HIS A 43 0.53 -5.40 -7.83
C HIS A 43 0.87 -4.49 -6.63
N ILE A 44 1.76 -4.94 -5.72
CA ILE A 44 2.26 -4.10 -4.61
C ILE A 44 3.00 -2.87 -5.15
N ALA A 45 3.85 -3.07 -6.15
CA ALA A 45 4.60 -1.98 -6.79
C ALA A 45 3.68 -0.93 -7.41
N VAL A 46 2.63 -1.35 -8.12
CA VAL A 46 1.64 -0.46 -8.73
C VAL A 46 0.90 0.32 -7.64
N ILE A 47 0.38 -0.37 -6.62
CA ILE A 47 -0.40 0.26 -5.56
C ILE A 47 0.42 1.30 -4.80
N VAL A 48 1.64 0.97 -4.35
CA VAL A 48 2.47 1.94 -3.61
C VAL A 48 2.85 3.15 -4.47
N SER A 49 3.06 2.95 -5.78
CA SER A 49 3.39 4.03 -6.69
C SER A 49 2.22 5.01 -6.84
N LEU A 50 0.99 4.49 -6.97
CA LEU A 50 -0.21 5.30 -7.04
C LEU A 50 -0.45 6.08 -5.74
N ILE A 51 -0.33 5.42 -4.58
CA ILE A 51 -0.49 6.09 -3.27
C ILE A 51 0.58 7.19 -3.12
N SER A 52 1.84 6.90 -3.44
CA SER A 52 2.92 7.90 -3.34
C SER A 52 2.71 9.08 -4.29
N MET A 53 2.21 8.84 -5.50
CA MET A 53 1.91 9.88 -6.48
C MET A 53 0.74 10.76 -6.01
N MET A 54 -0.34 10.15 -5.53
CA MET A 54 -1.46 10.89 -4.94
C MET A 54 -1.00 11.76 -3.77
N LYS A 55 -0.08 11.26 -2.93
CA LYS A 55 0.49 12.04 -1.83
C LYS A 55 1.27 13.25 -2.31
N ASP A 56 2.07 13.13 -3.38
CA ASP A 56 2.80 14.25 -3.98
C ASP A 56 1.85 15.33 -4.51
N ASP A 57 0.75 14.89 -5.10
CA ASP A 57 -0.27 15.76 -5.68
C ASP A 57 -1.22 16.34 -4.61
N GLY A 58 -0.99 16.06 -3.32
CA GLY A 58 -1.81 16.53 -2.20
C GLY A 58 -3.19 15.87 -2.12
N ILE A 59 -3.39 14.74 -2.79
CA ILE A 59 -4.65 14.00 -2.85
C ILE A 59 -4.71 13.00 -1.70
N ASP A 60 -5.78 13.07 -0.91
CA ASP A 60 -6.06 12.06 0.12
C ASP A 60 -6.56 10.76 -0.52
N PHE A 61 -5.86 9.66 -0.24
CA PHE A 61 -6.17 8.34 -0.78
C PHE A 61 -7.07 7.50 0.14
N HIS A 62 -7.24 7.87 1.42
CA HIS A 62 -8.07 7.11 2.36
C HIS A 62 -9.52 6.90 1.87
N PRO A 63 -10.20 7.89 1.25
CA PRO A 63 -11.56 7.72 0.75
C PRO A 63 -11.72 6.60 -0.30
N VAL A 64 -10.67 6.31 -1.07
CA VAL A 64 -10.68 5.19 -2.04
C VAL A 64 -10.81 3.86 -1.31
N PHE A 65 -10.03 3.66 -0.24
CA PHE A 65 -10.06 2.44 0.55
C PHE A 65 -11.37 2.29 1.31
N GLU A 66 -11.88 3.37 1.91
CA GLU A 66 -13.18 3.38 2.58
C GLU A 66 -14.31 2.99 1.63
N LYS A 67 -14.30 3.54 0.41
CA LYS A 67 -15.30 3.20 -0.61
C LYS A 67 -15.22 1.73 -1.01
N ILE A 68 -14.02 1.18 -1.17
CA ILE A 68 -13.84 -0.25 -1.49
C ILE A 68 -14.35 -1.13 -0.34
N LYS A 69 -14.02 -0.80 0.90
CA LYS A 69 -14.49 -1.53 2.09
C LYS A 69 -16.02 -1.52 2.21
N SER A 70 -16.68 -0.43 1.80
CA SER A 70 -18.15 -0.37 1.79
C SER A 70 -18.83 -1.40 0.87
N TYR A 71 -18.13 -1.96 -0.12
CA TYR A 71 -18.66 -3.05 -0.95
C TYR A 71 -18.59 -4.42 -0.27
N GLN A 72 -17.78 -4.54 0.79
CA GLN A 72 -17.60 -5.79 1.54
C GLN A 72 -18.55 -5.91 2.72
N GLU A 73 -19.15 -4.79 3.17
CA GLU A 73 -20.24 -4.84 4.12
C GLU A 73 -21.49 -5.37 3.39
N PRO A 74 -22.05 -6.52 3.82
CA PRO A 74 -23.28 -7.02 3.24
C PRO A 74 -24.39 -6.07 3.70
N ASN A 75 -24.79 -5.15 2.81
CA ASN A 75 -25.98 -4.29 2.82
C ASN A 75 -26.65 -4.00 4.18
N LEU A 76 -26.77 -2.71 4.50
CA LEU A 76 -27.93 -2.19 5.26
C LEU A 76 -29.25 -2.75 4.71
#